data_AF-A0A7C8E1C3-F1
#
_entry.id   AF-A0A7C8E1C3-F1
#
_cell.length_a   1.000
_cell.length_b   1.000
_cell.length_c   1.000
_cell.angle_alpha   90.00
_cell.angle_beta   90.00
_cell.angle_gamma   90.00
#
_symmetry.space_group_name_H-M   'P 1'
#
loop_
_entity.id
_entity.type
_entity.pdbx_description
1 polymer ?
#
loop_
_entity_poly.entity_id
_entity_poly.type
_entity_poly.pdbx_seq_one_letter_code
_entity_poly.pdbx_strand_id
1 'polypeptide(L)'
;MNTALNTPVEKKSIEGMEFKEIREKTLFNLKEASDIFKKTKNFDDYSIVFLRNSKKVEYPFWNQLNGPIEDAVWHCGQIAAFRRASGNPISKKISVFTGKVRED
;
A
#
# COMPACT_ATOMS: atom_id res chain seq x y z
N MET A 1 -7.96 1.73 0.26
CA MET A 1 -7.29 1.96 1.58
C MET A 1 -8.33 2.59 2.49
N ASN A 2 -8.69 1.99 3.63
CA ASN A 2 -9.87 2.43 4.42
C ASN A 2 -9.79 3.89 4.90
N THR A 3 -8.58 4.38 5.21
CA THR A 3 -8.36 5.80 5.50
C THR A 3 -8.79 6.72 4.35
N ALA A 4 -8.57 6.34 3.08
CA ALA A 4 -9.03 7.17 1.96
C ALA A 4 -10.55 7.29 1.89
N LEU A 5 -11.26 6.28 2.40
CA LEU A 5 -12.72 6.24 2.45
C LEU A 5 -13.27 6.79 3.79
N ASN A 6 -12.39 7.23 4.70
CA ASN A 6 -12.73 7.58 6.08
C ASN A 6 -13.54 6.50 6.82
N THR A 7 -13.28 5.23 6.49
CA THR A 7 -13.90 4.08 7.14
C THR A 7 -12.95 3.42 8.14
N PRO A 8 -13.49 2.77 9.19
CA PRO A 8 -12.69 1.97 10.10
C PRO A 8 -11.87 0.90 9.36
N VAL A 9 -10.66 0.63 9.86
CA VAL A 9 -9.83 -0.46 9.38
C VAL A 9 -10.48 -1.78 9.78
N GLU A 10 -10.86 -2.55 8.76
CA GLU A 10 -11.50 -3.85 8.91
C GLU A 10 -10.71 -4.90 8.13
N LYS A 11 -10.52 -6.07 8.73
CA LYS A 11 -9.91 -7.21 8.05
C LYS A 11 -10.92 -7.78 7.06
N LYS A 12 -10.71 -7.54 5.76
CA LYS A 12 -11.48 -8.20 4.71
C LYS A 12 -11.07 -9.67 4.62
N SER A 13 -12.05 -10.57 4.59
CA SER A 13 -11.78 -11.97 4.27
C SER A 13 -11.36 -12.08 2.79
N ILE A 14 -10.36 -12.92 2.55
CA ILE A 14 -9.88 -13.30 1.21
C ILE A 14 -10.24 -14.76 0.89
N GLU A 15 -11.06 -15.38 1.76
CA GLU A 15 -11.44 -16.79 1.64
C GLU A 15 -12.22 -17.03 0.34
N GLY A 16 -11.80 -18.03 -0.43
CA GLY A 16 -12.39 -18.36 -1.73
C GLY A 16 -11.96 -17.47 -2.91
N MET A 17 -11.01 -16.53 -2.73
CA MET A 17 -10.49 -15.71 -3.84
C MET A 17 -9.23 -16.31 -4.44
N GLU A 18 -9.13 -16.24 -5.77
CA GLU A 18 -7.92 -16.61 -6.50
C GLU A 18 -6.84 -15.51 -6.40
N PHE A 19 -5.56 -15.89 -6.53
CA PHE A 19 -4.44 -14.94 -6.43
C PHE A 19 -4.60 -13.75 -7.40
N LYS A 20 -5.09 -14.01 -8.62
CA LYS A 20 -5.32 -12.97 -9.64
C LYS A 20 -6.36 -11.94 -9.17
N GLU A 21 -7.44 -12.40 -8.56
CA GLU A 21 -8.52 -11.55 -8.05
C GLU A 21 -8.06 -10.71 -6.86
N ILE A 22 -7.29 -11.34 -5.94
CA ILE A 22 -6.68 -10.63 -4.81
C ILE A 22 -5.78 -9.51 -5.31
N ARG A 23 -4.94 -9.79 -6.31
CA ARG A 23 -4.05 -8.81 -6.93
C ARG A 23 -4.84 -7.68 -7.58
N GLU A 24 -5.85 -7.99 -8.38
CA GLU A 24 -6.67 -7.00 -9.07
C GLU A 24 -7.37 -6.07 -8.08
N LYS A 25 -8.04 -6.63 -7.07
CA LYS A 25 -8.71 -5.85 -6.01
C LYS A 25 -7.71 -4.98 -5.25
N THR A 26 -6.53 -5.50 -4.94
CA THR A 26 -5.46 -4.73 -4.27
C THR A 26 -5.05 -3.52 -5.10
N LEU A 27 -4.79 -3.71 -6.41
CA LEU A 27 -4.41 -2.61 -7.30
C LEU A 27 -5.52 -1.58 -7.47
N PHE A 28 -6.77 -2.02 -7.57
CA PHE A 28 -7.92 -1.12 -7.64
C PHE A 28 -8.05 -0.27 -6.36
N ASN A 29 -7.92 -0.90 -5.19
CA ASN A 29 -7.96 -0.20 -3.90
C ASN A 29 -6.84 0.83 -3.73
N LEU A 30 -5.65 0.56 -4.30
CA LEU A 30 -4.52 1.50 -4.30
C LEU A 30 -4.77 2.67 -5.25
N LYS A 31 -5.30 2.39 -6.45
CA LYS A 31 -5.66 3.42 -7.43
C LYS A 31 -6.73 4.36 -6.86
N GLU A 32 -7.81 3.80 -6.33
CA GLU A 32 -8.90 4.57 -5.72
C GLU A 32 -8.39 5.48 -4.58
N ALA A 33 -7.56 4.93 -3.68
CA ALA A 33 -6.95 5.73 -2.62
C ALA A 33 -6.09 6.87 -3.18
N SER A 34 -5.26 6.59 -4.19
CA SER A 34 -4.46 7.61 -4.90
C SER A 34 -5.36 8.70 -5.50
N ASP A 35 -6.44 8.31 -6.17
CA ASP A 35 -7.33 9.23 -6.87
C ASP A 35 -8.09 10.14 -5.90
N ILE A 36 -8.40 9.65 -4.70
CA ILE A 36 -8.96 10.46 -3.61
C ILE A 36 -7.89 11.45 -3.10
N PHE A 37 -6.73 10.95 -2.67
CA PHE A 37 -5.71 11.78 -2.04
C PHE A 37 -5.08 12.83 -2.98
N LYS A 38 -5.09 12.59 -4.30
CA LYS A 38 -4.68 13.61 -5.29
C LYS A 38 -5.60 14.83 -5.33
N LYS A 39 -6.87 14.66 -4.95
CA LYS A 39 -7.87 15.75 -4.91
C LYS A 39 -7.94 16.43 -3.55
N THR A 40 -7.40 15.76 -2.52
CA THR A 40 -7.37 16.24 -1.14
C THR A 40 -6.36 17.37 -0.97
N LYS A 41 -6.80 18.48 -0.36
CA LYS A 41 -5.92 19.61 0.01
C LYS A 41 -5.51 19.58 1.48
N ASN A 42 -6.37 19.04 2.35
CA ASN A 42 -6.09 18.88 3.77
C ASN A 42 -6.20 17.40 4.17
N PHE A 43 -5.15 16.88 4.81
CA PHE A 43 -5.06 15.50 5.29
C PHE A 43 -5.49 15.34 6.76
N ASP A 44 -5.75 16.43 7.48
CA ASP A 44 -6.15 16.39 8.90
C ASP A 44 -7.45 15.60 9.12
N ASP A 45 -8.35 15.61 8.13
CA ASP A 45 -9.63 14.88 8.17
C ASP A 45 -9.50 13.38 7.87
N TYR A 46 -8.30 12.90 7.53
CA TYR A 46 -8.05 11.51 7.11
C TYR A 46 -7.34 10.71 8.20
N SER A 47 -8.00 10.57 9.36
CA SER A 47 -7.47 9.75 10.46
C SER A 47 -7.58 8.25 10.15
N ILE A 48 -6.63 7.49 10.70
CA ILE A 48 -6.67 6.03 10.71
C ILE A 48 -7.56 5.62 11.88
N VAL A 49 -8.71 5.03 11.60
CA VAL A 49 -9.67 4.63 12.62
C VAL A 49 -9.60 3.12 12.84
N PHE A 50 -9.32 2.68 14.06
CA PHE A 50 -9.41 1.28 14.48
C PHE A 50 -10.57 1.10 15.47
N LEU A 51 -11.36 0.05 15.27
CA LEU A 51 -12.37 -0.39 16.23
C LEU A 51 -11.84 -1.61 16.98
N ARG A 52 -11.52 -1.47 18.27
CA ARG A 52 -11.07 -2.57 19.13
C ARG A 52 -11.97 -2.65 20.36
N ASN A 53 -12.64 -3.78 20.59
CA ASN A 53 -13.47 -4.04 21.78
C ASN A 53 -14.42 -2.86 22.13
N SER A 54 -15.13 -2.35 21.12
CA SER A 54 -16.04 -1.20 21.22
C SER A 54 -15.39 0.16 21.53
N LYS A 55 -14.06 0.27 21.49
CA LYS A 55 -13.33 1.54 21.56
C LYS A 55 -12.81 1.95 20.19
N LYS A 56 -13.02 3.22 19.84
CA LYS A 56 -12.46 3.88 18.66
C LYS A 56 -11.06 4.38 19.03
N VAL A 57 -10.05 3.92 18.30
CA VAL A 57 -8.68 4.42 18.41
C VAL A 57 -8.33 5.10 17.11
N GLU A 58 -7.89 6.35 17.18
CA GLU A 58 -7.58 7.16 16.02
C GLU A 58 -6.10 7.54 16.00
N TYR A 59 -5.51 7.50 14.81
CA TYR A 59 -4.17 8.00 14.55
C TYR A 59 -4.21 9.01 13.41
N PRO A 60 -3.35 10.04 13.40
CA PRO A 60 -3.31 11.01 12.31
C PRO A 60 -2.84 10.35 11.01
N PHE A 61 -3.18 10.97 9.88
CA PHE A 61 -2.87 10.47 8.53
C PHE A 61 -1.40 10.06 8.35
N TRP A 62 -0.47 10.84 8.91
CA TRP A 62 0.98 10.63 8.78
C TRP A 62 1.45 9.26 9.28
N ASN A 63 0.72 8.62 10.21
CA ASN A 63 1.01 7.26 10.63
C ASN A 63 0.85 6.23 9.51
N GLN A 64 0.17 6.57 8.41
CA GLN A 64 0.13 5.71 7.22
C GLN A 64 1.50 5.59 6.55
N LEU A 65 2.32 6.65 6.62
CA LEU A 65 3.66 6.65 6.05
C LEU A 65 4.59 5.74 6.83
N ASN A 66 4.73 6.01 8.13
CA ASN A 66 5.69 5.30 9.00
C ASN A 66 5.25 3.89 9.40
N GLY A 67 3.97 3.56 9.18
CA GLY A 67 3.45 2.23 9.45
C GLY A 67 3.29 1.43 8.16
N PRO A 68 2.08 1.37 7.56
CA PRO A 68 1.82 0.51 6.41
C PRO A 68 2.66 0.75 5.16
N ILE A 69 3.01 1.99 4.83
CA ILE A 69 3.81 2.27 3.63
C ILE A 69 5.26 1.81 3.84
N GLU A 70 5.86 2.12 4.99
CA GLU A 70 7.22 1.70 5.31
C GLU A 70 7.34 0.17 5.43
N ASP A 71 6.34 -0.50 6.02
CA ASP A 71 6.25 -1.97 6.06
C ASP A 71 6.21 -2.58 4.64
N ALA A 72 5.45 -1.98 3.71
CA ALA A 72 5.43 -2.41 2.32
C ALA A 72 6.80 -2.25 1.64
N VAL A 73 7.52 -1.15 1.90
CA VAL A 73 8.89 -0.94 1.39
C VAL A 73 9.85 -1.98 1.97
N TRP A 74 9.74 -2.28 3.26
CA TRP A 74 10.55 -3.30 3.93
C TRP A 74 10.35 -4.69 3.29
N HIS A 75 9.10 -5.10 3.06
CA HIS A 75 8.77 -6.34 2.38
C HIS A 75 9.24 -6.36 0.91
N CYS A 76 9.19 -5.23 0.19
CA CYS A 76 9.76 -5.14 -1.16
C CYS A 76 11.27 -5.42 -1.17
N GLY A 77 12.00 -5.00 -0.14
CA GLY A 77 13.42 -5.32 0.05
C GLY A 77 13.68 -6.82 0.12
N GLN A 78 12.84 -7.56 0.88
CA GLN A 78 12.92 -9.01 0.98
C GLN A 78 12.67 -9.69 -0.38
N ILE A 79 11.66 -9.25 -1.12
CA ILE A 79 11.35 -9.77 -2.46
C ILE A 79 12.54 -9.54 -3.40
N ALA A 80 13.15 -8.35 -3.39
CA ALA A 80 14.31 -8.05 -4.21
C ALA A 80 15.52 -8.96 -3.87
N ALA A 81 15.74 -9.25 -2.58
CA ALA A 81 16.78 -10.15 -2.13
C ALA A 81 16.52 -11.60 -2.62
N PHE A 82 15.31 -12.12 -2.44
CA PHE A 82 14.96 -13.47 -2.89
C PHE A 82 15.03 -13.64 -4.40
N ARG A 83 14.58 -12.64 -5.15
CA ARG A 83 14.73 -12.60 -6.61
C ARG A 83 16.19 -12.71 -7.06
N ARG A 84 17.11 -12.04 -6.35
CA ARG A 84 18.55 -12.13 -6.63
C ARG A 84 19.08 -13.53 -6.30
N ALA A 85 18.73 -14.06 -5.13
CA ALA A 85 19.15 -15.38 -4.70
C ALA A 85 18.64 -16.50 -5.63
N SER A 86 17.46 -16.33 -6.23
CA SER A 86 16.87 -17.30 -7.17
C SER A 86 17.34 -17.12 -8.62
N GLY A 87 18.37 -16.31 -8.88
CA GLY A 87 18.88 -16.07 -10.24
C GLY A 87 17.97 -15.22 -11.14
N ASN A 88 16.99 -14.50 -10.59
CA ASN A 88 16.07 -13.62 -11.32
C ASN A 88 16.17 -12.15 -10.85
N PRO A 89 17.35 -11.50 -10.92
CA PRO A 89 17.54 -10.15 -10.41
C PRO A 89 16.67 -9.13 -11.15
N ILE A 90 16.42 -8.01 -10.48
CA ILE A 90 15.76 -6.85 -11.11
C ILE A 90 16.65 -6.31 -12.24
N SER A 91 16.03 -5.88 -13.35
CA SER A 91 16.76 -5.34 -14.50
C SER A 91 17.60 -4.10 -14.11
N LYS A 92 18.87 -4.08 -14.56
CA LYS A 92 19.79 -2.94 -14.37
C LYS A 92 19.35 -1.67 -15.09
N LYS A 93 18.43 -1.78 -16.05
CA LYS A 93 17.89 -0.64 -16.80
C LYS A 93 16.88 0.17 -15.99
N ILE A 94 16.36 -0.35 -14.88
CA ILE A 94 15.37 0.35 -14.07
C ILE A 94 16.03 1.47 -13.28
N SER A 95 15.58 2.71 -13.49
CA SER A 95 15.95 3.86 -12.68
C SER A 95 14.95 4.01 -11.54
N VAL A 96 15.39 3.70 -10.31
CA VAL A 96 14.56 3.88 -9.10
C VAL A 96 14.27 5.36 -8.81
N PHE A 97 15.16 6.26 -9.21
CA PHE A 97 15.02 7.70 -8.98
C PHE A 97 13.95 8.33 -9.89
N THR A 98 13.94 7.95 -11.17
CA THR A 98 12.99 8.52 -12.15
C THR A 98 11.74 7.67 -12.36
N GLY A 99 11.73 6.43 -11.84
CA GLY A 99 10.63 5.47 -12.05
C GLY A 99 10.52 4.97 -13.50
N LYS A 100 11.53 5.20 -14.35
CA LYS A 100 11.53 4.81 -15.77
C LYS A 100 12.56 3.74 -16.06
N VAL A 101 12.32 2.95 -17.10
CA VAL A 101 13.34 2.08 -17.69
C VAL A 101 14.21 2.95 -18.59
N ARG A 102 15.53 2.86 -18.43
CA ARG A 102 16.50 3.48 -19.32
C ARG A 102 16.39 2.80 -20.68
N GLU A 103 16.14 3.61 -21.71
CA GLU A 103 16.35 3.22 -23.10
C GLU A 103 17.87 3.30 -23.34
N ASP A 104 18.42 2.30 -24.04
CA ASP A 104 19.86 2.27 -24.35
C ASP A 104 20.25 3.40 -25.31
#